data_AF-A0A536S1Z6-F1
#
_entry.id   AF-A0A536S1Z6-F1
#
_cell.length_a   1.000
_cell.length_b   1.000
_cell.length_c   1.000
_cell.angle_alpha   90.00
_cell.angle_beta   90.00
_cell.angle_gamma   90.00
#
_symmetry.space_group_name_H-M   'P 1'
#
loop_
_entity.id
_entity.type
_entity.pdbx_description
1 polymer ?
#
loop_
_entity_poly.entity_id
_entity_poly.type
_entity_poly.pdbx_seq_one_letter_code
_entity_poly.pdbx_strand_id
1 'polypeptide(L)'
;MRPPPAPSFFTRRSVSEGTTFHPRRRGRHGRSLSRKRSRMGSAKPPRQRRVASTRPTRSRPLRSSRPRPSRSSLRLESRPQTRPRQRTKRRSRRSRRRRRRRESGHRRRPPNSRNKTVSTHLSVAIGSSLPAATMPRLPVASQRALRIAGYAGCALAAVAIFLLIQQRGLGRNYGSYDFYAYLTAASHLVGGESLYPQLALPSFELGDQGLYLYPPPIAILFVPLLALPFATASAIWATALTVLAVVLAIALAREFAPARRPLAVALFLGAFPLQWELANGNLTLVTLALVIVAYRIRARMWPAAATFGLAVGLKLLALPLVVLFLAARALRVVIAAAVLVAFVVLITLPFLLRDWLDWLVVLSRLVGGPPTSSNLLPTVFLQWPGRGLVLGFAIASLGVAAAALYRPARLYKEFPLAISLAAAPFVSAFVFYPYLLFALPLVVLLIFGDVPAWVRAAGAVSWMLLELEAIAPLRGIGVAAVAIALAVGLALAAGARRAVAVPISAEKIGQPA
;
A
#
# COMPACT_ATOMS: atom_id res chain seq x y z
N MET A 1 -9.65 10.01 44.96
CA MET A 1 -9.09 8.90 44.17
C MET A 1 -7.58 9.07 44.13
N ARG A 2 -6.81 8.11 44.65
CA ARG A 2 -5.33 8.16 44.60
C ARG A 2 -4.85 7.70 43.21
N PRO A 3 -3.83 8.34 42.62
CA PRO A 3 -3.27 7.89 41.35
C PRO A 3 -2.56 6.53 41.53
N PRO A 4 -2.51 5.69 40.49
CA PRO A 4 -1.78 4.42 40.54
C PRO A 4 -0.26 4.67 40.59
N PRO A 5 0.53 3.75 41.20
CA PRO A 5 1.97 3.89 41.28
C PRO A 5 2.63 3.71 39.91
N ALA A 6 3.62 4.55 39.61
CA ALA A 6 4.42 4.50 38.40
C ALA A 6 5.28 3.22 38.33
N PRO A 7 5.52 2.65 37.13
CA PRO A 7 6.39 1.50 36.98
C PRO A 7 7.87 1.89 37.16
N SER A 8 8.57 1.09 37.98
CA SER A 8 10.00 1.21 38.25
C SER A 8 10.82 0.87 37.00
N PHE A 9 11.57 1.86 36.49
CA PHE A 9 12.55 1.68 35.43
C PHE A 9 13.77 0.92 35.95
N PHE A 10 14.08 -0.20 35.31
CA PHE A 10 15.36 -0.90 35.45
C PHE A 10 16.44 -0.09 34.72
N THR A 11 17.34 0.53 35.47
CA THR A 11 18.55 1.17 34.94
C THR A 11 19.57 0.11 34.53
N ARG A 12 19.84 0.03 33.22
CA ARG A 12 20.97 -0.73 32.67
C ARG A 12 22.24 0.07 32.89
N ARG A 13 23.11 -0.38 33.82
CA ARG A 13 24.48 0.15 33.96
C ARG A 13 25.27 -0.15 32.69
N SER A 14 25.76 0.91 32.03
CA SER A 14 26.83 0.86 31.05
C SER A 14 28.17 0.63 31.77
N VAL A 15 28.89 -0.42 31.40
CA VAL A 15 30.29 -0.63 31.78
C VAL A 15 31.14 -0.23 30.57
N SER A 16 31.93 0.82 30.73
CA SER A 16 32.98 1.27 29.81
C SER A 16 34.34 0.77 30.28
N GLU A 17 35.18 0.41 29.30
CA GLU A 17 36.66 0.32 29.35
C GLU A 17 37.22 -0.78 30.27
N GLY A 18 38.17 -1.61 29.91
CA GLY A 18 39.18 -1.62 28.85
C GLY A 18 40.37 -2.33 29.48
N THR A 19 40.92 -3.40 28.90
CA THR A 19 42.26 -3.87 29.28
C THR A 19 42.85 -4.90 28.31
N THR A 20 44.15 -4.70 28.16
CA THR A 20 45.17 -5.35 27.36
C THR A 20 45.34 -6.85 27.62
N PHE A 21 45.74 -7.53 26.54
CA PHE A 21 46.10 -8.94 26.48
C PHE A 21 47.46 -9.19 27.16
N HIS A 22 47.53 -10.14 28.09
CA HIS A 22 48.76 -10.85 28.45
C HIS A 22 48.44 -12.31 28.85
N PRO A 23 49.18 -13.31 28.34
CA PRO A 23 48.98 -14.70 28.73
C PRO A 23 50.02 -15.12 29.78
N ARG A 24 49.60 -15.79 30.87
CA ARG A 24 50.36 -16.90 31.49
C ARG A 24 49.67 -17.52 32.73
N ARG A 25 49.81 -18.85 32.76
CA ARG A 25 49.99 -19.79 33.91
C ARG A 25 48.81 -20.19 34.82
N ARG A 26 48.45 -21.48 34.63
CA ARG A 26 48.38 -22.61 35.60
C ARG A 26 48.21 -22.32 37.10
N GLY A 27 47.20 -22.99 37.70
CA GLY A 27 47.11 -23.39 39.11
C GLY A 27 45.64 -23.74 39.47
N ARG A 28 45.19 -25.00 39.44
CA ARG A 28 45.20 -26.07 40.46
C ARG A 28 44.35 -25.79 41.72
N HIS A 29 43.43 -26.74 41.98
CA HIS A 29 42.66 -27.03 43.22
C HIS A 29 41.61 -26.00 43.67
N GLY A 30 40.43 -26.37 44.18
CA GLY A 30 39.83 -27.65 44.50
C GLY A 30 38.56 -27.45 45.36
N ARG A 31 37.74 -28.50 45.45
CA ARG A 31 36.68 -28.77 46.48
C ARG A 31 35.52 -27.76 46.53
N SER A 32 34.34 -28.05 47.07
CA SER A 32 33.46 -29.22 47.29
C SER A 32 32.31 -28.69 48.15
N LEU A 33 31.12 -29.31 48.09
CA LEU A 33 30.03 -29.20 49.10
C LEU A 33 29.27 -27.84 49.06
N SER A 34 27.98 -27.71 49.36
CA SER A 34 27.03 -28.60 50.02
C SER A 34 25.60 -28.18 49.64
N ARG A 35 24.71 -29.17 49.60
CA ARG A 35 23.26 -29.03 49.73
C ARG A 35 22.84 -28.07 50.86
N LYS A 36 21.74 -27.35 50.65
CA LYS A 36 20.68 -27.20 51.67
C LYS A 36 19.33 -26.85 51.02
N ARG A 37 18.42 -27.84 51.08
CA ARG A 37 16.97 -27.66 50.98
C ARG A 37 16.49 -27.10 52.33
N SER A 38 15.59 -26.13 52.31
CA SER A 38 14.65 -25.90 53.41
C SER A 38 13.31 -25.40 52.87
N ARG A 39 12.28 -26.17 53.22
CA ARG A 39 10.85 -25.86 53.12
C ARG A 39 10.46 -24.74 54.09
N MET A 40 9.22 -24.26 53.92
CA MET A 40 8.35 -23.43 54.78
C MET A 40 8.10 -22.05 54.14
N GLY A 41 6.88 -21.53 54.03
CA GLY A 41 5.60 -21.98 54.55
C GLY A 41 4.47 -21.19 53.87
N SER A 42 3.28 -21.76 53.92
CA SER A 42 2.01 -21.21 53.43
C SER A 42 1.52 -20.05 54.30
N ALA A 43 1.19 -18.91 53.69
CA ALA A 43 0.44 -17.83 54.33
C ALA A 43 -0.90 -17.62 53.62
N LYS A 44 -2.00 -17.76 54.37
CA LYS A 44 -3.38 -17.44 53.99
C LYS A 44 -3.54 -15.92 53.85
N PRO A 45 -4.35 -15.42 52.89
CA PRO A 45 -4.76 -14.02 52.88
C PRO A 45 -5.98 -13.77 53.79
N PRO A 46 -6.14 -12.54 54.34
CA PRO A 46 -7.20 -12.21 55.29
C PRO A 46 -8.53 -11.84 54.61
N ARG A 47 -9.61 -12.15 55.33
CA ARG A 47 -11.01 -11.79 55.08
C ARG A 47 -11.19 -10.28 54.87
N GLN A 48 -11.78 -9.89 53.74
CA GLN A 48 -12.32 -8.53 53.57
C GLN A 48 -13.75 -8.44 54.12
N ARG A 49 -13.91 -7.46 55.03
CA ARG A 49 -15.17 -6.99 55.60
C ARG A 49 -16.08 -6.40 54.51
N ARG A 50 -17.32 -6.89 54.44
CA ARG A 50 -18.45 -6.20 53.79
C ARG A 50 -18.72 -4.89 54.54
N VAL A 51 -18.74 -3.78 53.82
CA VAL A 51 -19.29 -2.51 54.30
C VAL A 51 -20.48 -2.12 53.42
N ALA A 52 -21.47 -1.59 54.12
CA ALA A 52 -22.84 -1.29 53.77
C ALA A 52 -23.09 -0.54 52.46
N SER A 53 -24.23 -0.93 51.87
CA SER A 53 -25.03 -0.20 50.90
C SER A 53 -25.48 1.16 51.41
N THR A 54 -25.40 2.19 50.57
CA THR A 54 -26.27 3.36 50.64
C THR A 54 -26.78 3.69 49.24
N ARG A 55 -28.11 3.58 49.09
CA ARG A 55 -28.90 4.19 48.02
C ARG A 55 -28.77 5.72 48.11
N PRO A 56 -28.97 6.42 46.99
CA PRO A 56 -30.04 7.40 47.01
C PRO A 56 -31.00 7.31 45.82
N THR A 57 -32.19 7.76 46.16
CA THR A 57 -33.46 7.85 45.44
C THR A 57 -33.52 8.97 44.40
N ARG A 58 -34.30 8.70 43.34
CA ARG A 58 -35.23 9.60 42.60
C ARG A 58 -34.78 11.01 42.21
N SER A 59 -34.89 11.29 40.91
CA SER A 59 -35.90 12.25 40.39
C SER A 59 -35.93 12.27 38.85
N ARG A 60 -37.09 11.86 38.28
CA ARG A 60 -37.56 12.24 36.94
C ARG A 60 -37.88 13.74 36.93
N PRO A 61 -37.72 14.43 35.79
CA PRO A 61 -38.90 15.09 35.23
C PRO A 61 -39.01 15.12 33.69
N LEU A 62 -40.27 15.02 33.24
CA LEU A 62 -40.95 15.86 32.25
C LEU A 62 -40.52 15.87 30.77
N ARG A 63 -41.31 15.09 30.01
CA ARG A 63 -41.98 15.44 28.75
C ARG A 63 -42.12 16.95 28.46
N SER A 64 -41.67 17.37 27.27
CA SER A 64 -42.20 18.52 26.51
C SER A 64 -42.08 18.20 25.00
N SER A 65 -43.17 17.81 24.34
CA SER A 65 -44.03 18.65 23.49
C SER A 65 -43.32 19.28 22.28
N ARG A 66 -43.46 18.61 21.13
CA ARG A 66 -43.26 19.15 19.77
C ARG A 66 -44.18 20.36 19.51
N PRO A 67 -43.75 21.29 18.63
CA PRO A 67 -44.67 21.99 17.75
C PRO A 67 -44.39 21.71 16.27
N ARG A 68 -45.48 21.41 15.55
CA ARG A 68 -45.63 21.59 14.09
C ARG A 68 -45.98 23.06 13.82
N PRO A 69 -45.63 23.58 12.63
CA PRO A 69 -46.56 24.43 11.87
C PRO A 69 -46.71 23.88 10.43
N SER A 70 -47.90 23.48 9.99
CA SER A 70 -49.00 24.28 9.42
C SER A 70 -48.71 24.78 7.99
N ARG A 71 -49.29 24.05 7.03
CA ARG A 71 -49.61 24.49 5.66
C ARG A 71 -50.84 25.39 5.69
N SER A 72 -50.78 26.51 4.98
CA SER A 72 -51.87 27.31 4.36
C SER A 72 -51.34 28.73 4.23
N SER A 73 -51.59 29.58 3.23
CA SER A 73 -52.28 29.56 1.95
C SER A 73 -52.28 31.03 1.49
N LEU A 74 -52.26 31.28 0.18
CA LEU A 74 -52.90 32.43 -0.51
C LEU A 74 -52.44 33.88 -0.18
N ARG A 75 -51.78 34.52 -1.15
CA ARG A 75 -52.25 35.75 -1.86
C ARG A 75 -51.21 36.11 -2.95
N LEU A 76 -51.51 36.18 -4.25
CA LEU A 76 -52.44 37.02 -5.05
C LEU A 76 -52.03 38.50 -5.11
N GLU A 77 -51.27 38.84 -6.17
CA GLU A 77 -51.24 40.13 -6.89
C GLU A 77 -50.54 39.84 -8.25
N SER A 78 -51.17 39.73 -9.43
CA SER A 78 -51.86 40.71 -10.30
C SER A 78 -51.05 42.00 -10.49
N ARG A 79 -50.30 42.25 -11.58
CA ARG A 79 -50.63 42.55 -13.01
C ARG A 79 -49.56 43.61 -13.47
N PRO A 80 -49.49 44.12 -14.72
CA PRO A 80 -49.67 43.54 -16.06
C PRO A 80 -48.64 44.06 -17.12
N GLN A 81 -48.76 43.57 -18.38
CA GLN A 81 -48.42 44.25 -19.67
C GLN A 81 -46.92 44.46 -20.01
N THR A 82 -46.37 44.34 -21.23
CA THR A 82 -46.88 44.16 -22.61
C THR A 82 -45.72 43.92 -23.60
N ARG A 83 -45.98 43.07 -24.63
CA ARG A 83 -45.44 43.09 -26.02
C ARG A 83 -43.96 42.66 -26.29
N PRO A 84 -43.57 42.34 -27.55
CA PRO A 84 -44.16 41.32 -28.43
C PRO A 84 -43.11 40.43 -29.16
N ARG A 85 -43.59 39.25 -29.59
CA ARG A 85 -43.23 38.49 -30.82
C ARG A 85 -41.91 38.83 -31.54
N GLN A 86 -40.99 37.86 -31.56
CA GLN A 86 -40.34 37.44 -32.81
C GLN A 86 -40.31 35.91 -32.95
N ARG A 87 -41.11 35.46 -33.91
CA ARG A 87 -41.09 34.12 -34.52
C ARG A 87 -39.97 34.08 -35.55
N THR A 88 -39.03 33.15 -35.44
CA THR A 88 -38.39 32.54 -36.62
C THR A 88 -37.96 31.09 -36.35
N LYS A 89 -38.80 30.18 -36.86
CA LYS A 89 -38.46 28.98 -37.62
C LYS A 89 -37.18 28.22 -37.23
N ARG A 90 -37.32 27.13 -36.47
CA ARG A 90 -36.43 25.96 -36.58
C ARG A 90 -37.11 24.65 -36.15
N ARG A 91 -38.15 24.26 -36.89
CA ARG A 91 -38.73 22.90 -36.89
C ARG A 91 -38.83 22.43 -38.34
N SER A 92 -37.91 21.59 -38.80
CA SER A 92 -38.12 20.59 -39.87
C SER A 92 -36.80 19.91 -40.30
N ARG A 93 -36.23 19.01 -39.48
CA ARG A 93 -35.16 18.10 -39.95
C ARG A 93 -35.28 16.67 -39.40
N ARG A 94 -36.50 16.21 -39.09
CA ARG A 94 -36.74 14.83 -38.57
C ARG A 94 -37.63 13.91 -39.41
N SER A 95 -38.07 14.30 -40.60
CA SER A 95 -38.99 13.49 -41.42
C SER A 95 -38.46 12.97 -42.77
N ARG A 96 -37.19 13.19 -43.14
CA ARG A 96 -36.68 12.83 -44.49
C ARG A 96 -35.85 11.54 -44.63
N ARG A 97 -35.84 10.65 -43.63
CA ARG A 97 -35.09 9.37 -43.71
C ARG A 97 -35.92 8.09 -43.79
N ARG A 98 -37.26 8.19 -43.91
CA ARG A 98 -38.16 7.02 -43.96
C ARG A 98 -38.78 6.70 -45.32
N ARG A 99 -38.40 7.38 -46.42
CA ARG A 99 -39.07 7.25 -47.72
C ARG A 99 -38.17 6.92 -48.93
N ARG A 100 -37.11 6.13 -48.72
CA ARG A 100 -36.27 5.55 -49.80
C ARG A 100 -36.02 4.04 -49.61
N ARG A 101 -37.05 3.29 -49.22
CA ARG A 101 -36.94 1.83 -49.00
C ARG A 101 -38.16 1.03 -49.44
N ARG A 102 -38.87 1.51 -50.45
CA ARG A 102 -39.95 0.79 -51.14
C ARG A 102 -39.81 1.15 -52.62
N GLU A 103 -39.07 0.31 -53.36
CA GLU A 103 -39.14 0.10 -54.82
C GLU A 103 -37.82 -0.53 -55.29
N SER A 104 -37.79 -1.85 -55.18
CA SER A 104 -36.91 -2.84 -55.85
C SER A 104 -37.21 -4.14 -55.09
N GLY A 105 -38.12 -5.00 -55.55
CA GLY A 105 -38.14 -5.57 -56.89
C GLY A 105 -37.40 -6.90 -56.83
N HIS A 106 -38.16 -7.97 -56.62
CA HIS A 106 -37.84 -9.40 -56.63
C HIS A 106 -36.39 -9.85 -56.88
N ARG A 107 -35.82 -10.59 -55.92
CA ARG A 107 -35.04 -11.82 -56.19
C ARG A 107 -34.87 -12.68 -54.92
N ARG A 108 -35.40 -13.90 -55.05
CA ARG A 108 -35.06 -15.20 -54.43
C ARG A 108 -34.50 -15.23 -52.99
N ARG A 109 -35.26 -15.90 -52.12
CA ARG A 109 -34.86 -16.42 -50.80
C ARG A 109 -33.67 -17.39 -50.92
N PRO A 110 -32.65 -17.30 -50.05
CA PRO A 110 -31.98 -18.45 -49.49
C PRO A 110 -32.49 -18.72 -48.05
N PRO A 111 -32.56 -19.98 -47.60
CA PRO A 111 -32.98 -20.33 -46.26
C PRO A 111 -31.83 -20.16 -45.25
N ASN A 112 -32.20 -19.98 -43.99
CA ASN A 112 -31.35 -20.07 -42.80
C ASN A 112 -30.16 -19.09 -42.68
N SER A 113 -30.29 -18.11 -41.78
CA SER A 113 -29.35 -17.95 -40.66
C SER A 113 -29.63 -16.70 -39.81
N ARG A 114 -29.33 -16.85 -38.51
CA ARG A 114 -28.77 -15.83 -37.59
C ARG A 114 -29.71 -14.87 -36.87
N ASN A 115 -29.94 -15.21 -35.60
CA ASN A 115 -29.95 -14.32 -34.44
C ASN A 115 -28.95 -13.17 -34.59
N LYS A 116 -29.45 -11.94 -34.75
CA LYS A 116 -28.68 -10.70 -34.68
C LYS A 116 -28.73 -10.16 -33.25
N THR A 117 -27.81 -10.63 -32.42
CA THR A 117 -27.36 -9.89 -31.23
C THR A 117 -26.56 -8.69 -31.71
N VAL A 118 -27.00 -7.49 -31.33
CA VAL A 118 -26.36 -6.21 -31.65
C VAL A 118 -25.04 -6.14 -30.87
N SER A 119 -23.91 -6.39 -31.55
CA SER A 119 -22.58 -6.07 -31.02
C SER A 119 -22.05 -4.79 -31.69
N THR A 120 -21.91 -3.74 -30.90
CA THR A 120 -21.14 -2.55 -31.25
C THR A 120 -19.66 -2.85 -31.03
N HIS A 121 -18.99 -3.43 -32.03
CA HIS A 121 -17.54 -3.49 -32.10
C HIS A 121 -17.01 -2.43 -33.08
N LEU A 122 -16.48 -1.33 -32.53
CA LEU A 122 -15.62 -0.41 -33.25
C LEU A 122 -14.22 -1.05 -33.32
N SER A 123 -14.02 -1.92 -34.32
CA SER A 123 -12.72 -2.51 -34.63
C SER A 123 -11.93 -1.53 -35.49
N VAL A 124 -11.11 -0.68 -34.87
CA VAL A 124 -10.06 0.05 -35.57
C VAL A 124 -9.00 -0.97 -35.98
N ALA A 125 -8.92 -1.25 -37.28
CA ALA A 125 -7.93 -2.11 -37.90
C ALA A 125 -6.55 -1.42 -37.85
N ILE A 126 -5.79 -1.66 -36.79
CA ILE A 126 -4.34 -1.50 -36.81
C ILE A 126 -3.76 -2.89 -37.10
N GLY A 127 -3.57 -3.14 -38.40
CA GLY A 127 -2.90 -4.33 -38.90
C GLY A 127 -1.40 -4.29 -38.61
N SER A 128 -0.97 -5.06 -37.62
CA SER A 128 0.38 -5.63 -37.54
C SER A 128 0.32 -6.91 -36.70
N SER A 129 -0.31 -7.94 -37.29
CA SER A 129 -0.19 -9.32 -36.84
C SER A 129 1.20 -9.83 -37.18
N LEU A 130 2.21 -9.36 -36.45
CA LEU A 130 3.44 -10.14 -36.32
C LEU A 130 3.03 -11.53 -35.82
N PRO A 131 3.49 -12.62 -36.44
CA PRO A 131 3.17 -13.97 -36.00
C PRO A 131 3.53 -14.04 -34.52
N ALA A 132 2.52 -14.29 -33.69
CA ALA A 132 2.73 -14.44 -32.27
C ALA A 132 3.69 -15.63 -32.12
N ALA A 133 4.97 -15.33 -31.92
CA ALA A 133 6.01 -16.33 -31.73
C ALA A 133 5.45 -17.31 -30.71
N THR A 134 5.15 -18.52 -31.20
CA THR A 134 4.39 -19.52 -30.45
C THR A 134 5.29 -19.97 -29.34
N MET A 135 5.23 -19.29 -28.19
CA MET A 135 6.09 -19.65 -27.08
C MET A 135 5.78 -21.10 -26.72
N PRO A 136 6.81 -21.94 -26.57
CA PRO A 136 6.63 -23.35 -26.30
C PRO A 136 5.77 -23.49 -25.05
N ARG A 137 4.59 -24.08 -25.22
CA ARG A 137 3.71 -24.36 -24.08
C ARG A 137 4.45 -25.34 -23.17
N LEU A 138 4.59 -24.97 -21.91
CA LEU A 138 5.14 -25.87 -20.91
C LEU A 138 4.35 -27.19 -20.91
N PRO A 139 5.02 -28.36 -20.79
CA PRO A 139 4.36 -29.65 -20.66
C PRO A 139 3.27 -29.63 -19.58
N VAL A 140 2.17 -30.37 -19.79
CA VAL A 140 1.03 -30.38 -18.84
C VAL A 140 1.47 -30.79 -17.43
N ALA A 141 2.42 -31.72 -17.32
CA ALA A 141 2.98 -32.15 -16.04
C ALA A 141 3.64 -31.01 -15.25
N SER A 142 4.43 -30.14 -15.91
CA SER A 142 5.08 -29.02 -15.24
C SER A 142 4.08 -27.94 -14.81
N GLN A 143 2.99 -27.76 -15.57
CA GLN A 143 1.90 -26.87 -15.15
C GLN A 143 1.17 -27.37 -13.91
N ARG A 144 0.95 -28.69 -13.78
CA ARG A 144 0.37 -29.31 -12.58
C ARG A 144 1.30 -29.16 -11.39
N ALA A 145 2.59 -29.47 -11.56
CA ALA A 145 3.60 -29.33 -10.51
C ALA A 145 3.67 -27.88 -9.97
N LEU A 146 3.67 -26.87 -10.85
CA LEU A 146 3.66 -25.46 -10.45
C LEU A 146 2.42 -25.07 -9.65
N ARG A 147 1.24 -25.59 -9.99
CA ARG A 147 0.01 -25.35 -9.23
C ARG A 147 0.06 -25.99 -7.85
N ILE A 148 0.50 -27.25 -7.76
CA ILE A 148 0.64 -27.97 -6.49
C ILE A 148 1.64 -27.24 -5.59
N ALA A 149 2.82 -26.89 -6.11
CA ALA A 149 3.82 -26.12 -5.40
C ALA A 149 3.27 -24.76 -4.94
N GLY A 150 2.51 -24.07 -5.80
CA GLY A 150 1.89 -22.80 -5.44
C GLY A 150 0.81 -22.92 -4.36
N TYR A 151 -0.02 -23.96 -4.38
CA TYR A 151 -1.01 -24.20 -3.33
C TYR A 151 -0.35 -24.61 -2.00
N ALA A 152 0.68 -25.46 -2.05
CA ALA A 152 1.48 -25.79 -0.88
C ALA A 152 2.13 -24.52 -0.30
N GLY A 153 2.70 -23.67 -1.15
CA GLY A 153 3.24 -22.37 -0.74
C GLY A 153 2.19 -21.44 -0.12
N CYS A 154 0.97 -21.39 -0.67
CA CYS A 154 -0.13 -20.61 -0.07
C CYS A 154 -0.50 -21.15 1.32
N ALA A 155 -0.56 -22.47 1.48
CA ALA A 155 -0.82 -23.11 2.78
C ALA A 155 0.29 -22.78 3.79
N LEU A 156 1.56 -22.84 3.38
CA LEU A 156 2.69 -22.44 4.22
C LEU A 156 2.64 -20.97 4.61
N ALA A 157 2.32 -20.06 3.67
CA ALA A 157 2.16 -18.64 3.97
C ALA A 157 1.00 -18.39 4.95
N ALA A 158 -0.12 -19.10 4.79
CA ALA A 158 -1.25 -19.03 5.72
C ALA A 158 -0.87 -19.55 7.11
N VAL A 159 -0.12 -20.66 7.20
CA VAL A 159 0.42 -21.18 8.46
C VAL A 159 1.38 -20.17 9.10
N ALA A 160 2.28 -19.55 8.34
CA ALA A 160 3.19 -18.53 8.85
C ALA A 160 2.43 -17.33 9.44
N ILE A 161 1.44 -16.82 8.71
CA ILE A 161 0.57 -15.73 9.20
C ILE A 161 -0.19 -16.17 10.46
N PHE A 162 -0.72 -17.40 10.49
CA PHE A 162 -1.40 -17.93 11.66
C PHE A 162 -0.47 -18.06 12.87
N LEU A 163 0.75 -18.59 12.70
CA LEU A 163 1.75 -18.68 13.75
C LEU A 163 2.15 -17.29 14.27
N LEU A 164 2.25 -16.30 13.37
CA LEU A 164 2.53 -14.91 13.74
C LEU A 164 1.38 -14.30 14.56
N ILE A 165 0.13 -14.62 14.20
CA ILE A 165 -1.06 -14.27 14.99
C ILE A 165 -1.03 -14.95 16.36
N GLN A 166 -0.68 -16.23 16.45
CA GLN A 166 -0.58 -16.96 17.72
C GLN A 166 0.53 -16.39 18.61
N GLN A 167 1.71 -16.11 18.04
CA GLN A 167 2.86 -15.58 18.76
C GLN A 167 2.61 -14.18 19.30
N ARG A 168 2.01 -13.29 18.49
CA ARG A 168 1.77 -11.89 18.88
C ARG A 168 0.41 -11.67 19.56
N GLY A 169 -0.54 -12.57 19.36
CA GLY A 169 -1.91 -12.47 19.84
C GLY A 169 -2.75 -11.49 19.02
N LEU A 170 -3.83 -11.97 18.41
CA LEU A 170 -4.84 -11.13 17.76
C LEU A 170 -5.49 -10.19 18.79
N GLY A 171 -5.53 -8.88 18.49
CA GLY A 171 -6.00 -7.88 19.44
C GLY A 171 -5.04 -7.60 20.60
N ARG A 172 -3.80 -8.10 20.54
CA ARG A 172 -2.73 -7.77 21.48
C ARG A 172 -1.57 -7.11 20.74
N ASN A 173 -0.62 -7.89 20.24
CA ASN A 173 0.56 -7.38 19.54
C ASN A 173 0.52 -7.59 18.02
N TYR A 174 -0.45 -8.36 17.49
CA TYR A 174 -0.61 -8.55 16.05
C TYR A 174 -1.46 -7.42 15.44
N GLY A 175 -0.87 -6.67 14.50
CA GLY A 175 -1.51 -5.55 13.83
C GLY A 175 -1.77 -4.37 14.75
N SER A 176 -1.00 -4.23 15.84
CA SER A 176 -1.30 -3.25 16.89
C SER A 176 -0.25 -2.17 17.09
N TYR A 177 1.01 -2.39 16.67
CA TYR A 177 2.12 -1.49 16.95
C TYR A 177 1.89 -0.08 16.35
N ASP A 178 1.69 0.00 15.03
CA ASP A 178 1.39 1.28 14.36
C ASP A 178 -0.06 1.70 14.57
N PHE A 179 -0.97 0.72 14.68
CA PHE A 179 -2.38 0.96 14.99
C PHE A 179 -2.58 1.68 16.33
N TYR A 180 -1.74 1.39 17.32
CA TYR A 180 -1.74 2.08 18.60
C TYR A 180 -1.47 3.58 18.44
N ALA A 181 -0.52 3.98 17.58
CA ALA A 181 -0.26 5.38 17.28
C ALA A 181 -1.49 6.04 16.63
N TYR A 182 -2.19 5.35 15.72
CA TYR A 182 -3.40 5.87 15.08
C TYR A 182 -4.55 6.07 16.06
N LEU A 183 -4.79 5.09 16.92
CA LEU A 183 -5.88 5.18 17.89
C LEU A 183 -5.58 6.21 18.99
N THR A 184 -4.31 6.32 19.42
CA THR A 184 -3.87 7.34 20.38
C THR A 184 -4.05 8.75 19.80
N ALA A 185 -3.65 8.96 18.53
CA ALA A 185 -3.89 10.22 17.85
C ALA A 185 -5.39 10.54 17.72
N ALA A 186 -6.22 9.53 17.41
CA ALA A 186 -7.67 9.71 17.39
C ALA A 186 -8.23 10.07 18.78
N SER A 187 -7.74 9.46 19.87
CA SER A 187 -8.18 9.83 21.22
C SER A 187 -7.75 11.24 21.61
N HIS A 188 -6.52 11.64 21.27
CA HIS A 188 -6.04 13.01 21.48
C HIS A 188 -6.89 14.01 20.71
N LEU A 189 -7.24 13.69 19.45
CA LEU A 189 -8.11 14.52 18.63
C LEU A 189 -9.46 14.78 19.30
N VAL A 190 -10.11 13.73 19.83
CA VAL A 190 -11.40 13.84 20.52
C VAL A 190 -11.27 14.55 21.87
N GLY A 191 -10.15 14.37 22.57
CA GLY A 191 -9.85 15.02 23.84
C GLY A 191 -9.40 16.48 23.73
N GLY A 192 -9.12 16.99 22.52
CA GLY A 192 -8.51 18.31 22.33
C GLY A 192 -7.04 18.39 22.75
N GLU A 193 -6.36 17.25 22.80
CA GLU A 193 -4.94 17.13 23.11
C GLU A 193 -4.09 17.21 21.83
N SER A 194 -2.78 17.47 21.95
CA SER A 194 -1.89 17.53 20.79
C SER A 194 -1.77 16.17 20.10
N LEU A 195 -1.92 16.13 18.77
CA LEU A 195 -1.66 14.92 17.97
C LEU A 195 -0.18 14.50 17.97
N TYR A 196 0.72 15.42 18.29
CA TYR A 196 2.17 15.23 18.17
C TYR A 196 2.88 15.52 19.50
N PRO A 197 2.57 14.79 20.60
CA PRO A 197 3.15 15.03 21.91
C PRO A 197 4.68 14.91 21.92
N GLN A 198 5.26 14.16 20.98
CA GLN A 198 6.71 14.04 20.80
C GLN A 198 7.41 15.37 20.46
N LEU A 199 6.69 16.40 20.02
CA LEU A 199 7.27 17.72 19.78
C LEU A 199 7.64 18.46 21.08
N ALA A 200 7.04 18.08 22.21
CA ALA A 200 7.42 18.60 23.53
C ALA A 200 8.76 18.02 24.02
N LEU A 201 9.26 16.95 23.39
CA LEU A 201 10.55 16.36 23.71
C LEU A 201 11.66 17.08 22.92
N PRO A 202 12.87 17.23 23.51
CA PRO A 202 14.03 17.77 22.79
C PRO A 202 14.34 17.01 21.50
N SER A 203 14.13 15.69 21.52
CA SER A 203 14.25 14.79 20.38
C SER A 203 13.34 13.57 20.56
N PHE A 204 13.07 12.84 19.47
CA PHE A 204 12.40 11.53 19.50
C PHE A 204 13.11 10.58 18.54
N GLU A 205 13.13 9.27 18.85
CA GLU A 205 13.70 8.25 17.98
C GLU A 205 12.60 7.65 17.10
N LEU A 206 12.81 7.57 15.78
CA LEU A 206 11.81 6.88 14.95
C LEU A 206 11.82 5.38 15.27
N GLY A 207 10.63 4.82 15.48
CA GLY A 207 10.47 3.46 15.96
C GLY A 207 10.15 3.37 17.45
N ASP A 208 9.97 4.51 18.13
CA ASP A 208 9.30 4.50 19.43
C ASP A 208 7.80 4.22 19.25
N GLN A 209 7.26 3.41 20.16
CA GLN A 209 5.85 3.04 20.14
C GLN A 209 4.94 4.25 20.38
N GLY A 210 3.85 4.35 19.63
CA GLY A 210 2.87 5.43 19.78
C GLY A 210 3.21 6.72 19.05
N LEU A 211 4.32 6.77 18.29
CA LEU A 211 4.65 7.92 17.47
C LEU A 211 3.69 8.07 16.29
N TYR A 212 2.86 9.10 16.35
CA TYR A 212 2.00 9.50 15.24
C TYR A 212 2.77 10.43 14.28
N LEU A 213 3.02 9.96 13.05
CA LEU A 213 3.82 10.64 12.03
C LEU A 213 3.03 11.05 10.78
N TYR A 214 1.71 10.96 10.85
CA TYR A 214 0.81 11.10 9.70
C TYR A 214 0.12 12.47 9.69
N PRO A 215 -0.39 12.94 8.54
CA PRO A 215 -1.14 14.20 8.49
C PRO A 215 -2.35 14.19 9.44
N PRO A 216 -2.77 15.34 9.99
CA PRO A 216 -3.86 15.40 10.98
C PRO A 216 -5.16 14.72 10.55
N PRO A 217 -5.65 14.84 9.30
CA PRO A 217 -6.91 14.20 8.89
C PRO A 217 -6.91 12.67 8.97
N ILE A 218 -5.74 12.02 9.02
CA ILE A 218 -5.68 10.57 9.14
C ILE A 218 -6.20 10.10 10.51
N ALA A 219 -5.99 10.88 11.58
CA ALA A 219 -6.51 10.56 12.92
C ALA A 219 -8.05 10.48 12.93
N ILE A 220 -8.73 11.30 12.12
CA ILE A 220 -10.20 11.29 11.97
C ILE A 220 -10.69 9.92 11.52
N LEU A 221 -9.95 9.22 10.65
CA LEU A 221 -10.34 7.92 10.12
C LEU A 221 -10.42 6.83 11.20
N PHE A 222 -9.71 7.02 12.32
CA PHE A 222 -9.65 6.08 13.43
C PHE A 222 -10.59 6.44 14.58
N VAL A 223 -11.21 7.63 14.57
CA VAL A 223 -12.20 8.06 15.59
C VAL A 223 -13.34 7.05 15.76
N PRO A 224 -13.95 6.48 14.70
CA PRO A 224 -15.01 5.48 14.87
C PRO A 224 -14.59 4.24 15.67
N LEU A 225 -13.30 3.90 15.68
CA LEU A 225 -12.78 2.73 16.40
C LEU A 225 -12.57 2.99 17.90
N LEU A 226 -12.62 4.25 18.36
CA LEU A 226 -12.56 4.60 19.79
C LEU A 226 -13.76 4.07 20.59
N ALA A 227 -14.88 3.76 19.91
CA ALA A 227 -16.06 3.17 20.53
C ALA A 227 -15.84 1.70 20.97
N LEU A 228 -14.73 1.09 20.59
CA LEU A 228 -14.41 -0.31 20.85
C LEU A 228 -13.24 -0.44 21.82
N PRO A 229 -13.18 -1.52 22.63
CA PRO A 229 -11.97 -1.86 23.36
C PRO A 229 -10.79 -2.01 22.39
N PHE A 230 -9.60 -1.53 22.79
CA PHE A 230 -8.39 -1.57 21.94
C PHE A 230 -8.16 -2.92 21.27
N ALA A 231 -8.31 -4.02 22.03
CA ALA A 231 -8.12 -5.37 21.52
C ALA A 231 -9.09 -5.70 20.37
N THR A 232 -10.35 -5.28 20.47
CA THR A 232 -11.36 -5.50 19.42
C THR A 232 -11.06 -4.63 18.20
N ALA A 233 -10.74 -3.35 18.40
CA ALA A 233 -10.40 -2.43 17.32
C ALA A 233 -9.15 -2.92 16.53
N SER A 234 -8.11 -3.33 17.25
CA SER A 234 -6.88 -3.87 16.66
C SER A 234 -7.12 -5.20 15.92
N ALA A 235 -7.96 -6.10 16.47
CA ALA A 235 -8.31 -7.34 15.79
C ALA A 235 -9.06 -7.10 14.46
N ILE A 236 -9.99 -6.14 14.44
CA ILE A 236 -10.71 -5.74 13.23
C ILE A 236 -9.72 -5.16 12.20
N TRP A 237 -8.85 -4.25 12.64
CA TRP A 237 -7.84 -3.63 11.79
C TRP A 237 -6.88 -4.66 11.18
N ALA A 238 -6.32 -5.54 12.00
CA ALA A 238 -5.43 -6.60 11.57
C ALA A 238 -6.11 -7.53 10.56
N THR A 239 -7.35 -7.93 10.83
CA THR A 239 -8.13 -8.78 9.92
C THR A 239 -8.37 -8.08 8.58
N ALA A 240 -8.72 -6.80 8.59
CA ALA A 240 -8.92 -6.02 7.38
C ALA A 240 -7.64 -5.94 6.53
N LEU A 241 -6.48 -5.74 7.16
CA LEU A 241 -5.18 -5.76 6.47
C LEU A 241 -4.84 -7.13 5.90
N THR A 242 -5.07 -8.22 6.64
CA THR A 242 -4.85 -9.59 6.15
C THR A 242 -5.73 -9.89 4.93
N VAL A 243 -7.02 -9.52 4.97
CA VAL A 243 -7.93 -9.68 3.83
C VAL A 243 -7.44 -8.85 2.64
N LEU A 244 -7.04 -7.60 2.87
CA LEU A 244 -6.51 -6.73 1.83
C LEU A 244 -5.25 -7.34 1.19
N ALA A 245 -4.35 -7.91 1.98
CA ALA A 245 -3.15 -8.57 1.49
C ALA A 245 -3.49 -9.74 0.56
N VAL A 246 -4.44 -10.59 0.94
CA VAL A 246 -4.91 -11.72 0.13
C VAL A 246 -5.55 -11.23 -1.17
N VAL A 247 -6.44 -10.25 -1.09
CA VAL A 247 -7.11 -9.66 -2.27
C VAL A 247 -6.08 -9.06 -3.22
N LEU A 248 -5.10 -8.31 -2.70
CA LEU A 248 -4.05 -7.69 -3.49
C LEU A 248 -3.14 -8.73 -4.15
N ALA A 249 -2.71 -9.75 -3.41
CA ALA A 249 -1.89 -10.84 -3.93
C ALA A 249 -2.60 -11.56 -5.09
N ILE A 250 -3.88 -11.90 -4.91
CA ILE A 250 -4.70 -12.54 -5.96
C ILE A 250 -4.86 -11.60 -7.16
N ALA A 251 -5.12 -10.31 -6.93
CA ALA A 251 -5.30 -9.33 -8.00
C ALA A 251 -4.02 -9.18 -8.84
N LEU A 252 -2.86 -9.05 -8.21
CA LEU A 252 -1.56 -8.98 -8.88
C LEU A 252 -1.24 -10.27 -9.64
N ALA A 253 -1.57 -11.43 -9.06
CA ALA A 253 -1.30 -12.72 -9.67
C ALA A 253 -2.10 -12.98 -10.97
N ARG A 254 -3.21 -12.24 -11.21
CA ARG A 254 -4.02 -12.40 -12.43
C ARG A 254 -3.27 -12.09 -13.72
N GLU A 255 -2.22 -11.26 -13.63
CA GLU A 255 -1.34 -10.91 -14.76
C GLU A 255 -0.50 -12.08 -15.26
N PHE A 256 -0.35 -13.15 -14.45
CA PHE A 256 0.44 -14.32 -14.82
C PHE A 256 -0.41 -15.43 -15.41
N ALA A 257 0.26 -16.34 -16.12
CA ALA A 257 -0.34 -17.57 -16.63
C ALA A 257 -1.02 -18.36 -15.49
N PRO A 258 -2.21 -18.97 -15.72
CA PRO A 258 -3.00 -19.63 -14.68
C PRO A 258 -2.22 -20.63 -13.81
N ALA A 259 -1.24 -21.34 -14.39
CA ALA A 259 -0.41 -22.30 -13.66
C ALA A 259 0.57 -21.65 -12.65
N ARG A 260 0.96 -20.38 -12.86
CA ARG A 260 1.90 -19.66 -11.99
C ARG A 260 1.19 -18.85 -10.89
N ARG A 261 -0.10 -18.59 -11.02
CA ARG A 261 -0.84 -17.68 -10.10
C ARG A 261 -0.77 -18.09 -8.63
N PRO A 262 -1.00 -19.37 -8.25
CA PRO A 262 -0.95 -19.75 -6.84
C PRO A 262 0.44 -19.54 -6.25
N LEU A 263 1.50 -19.79 -7.03
CA LEU A 263 2.88 -19.57 -6.57
C LEU A 263 3.22 -18.08 -6.45
N ALA A 264 2.71 -17.24 -7.35
CA ALA A 264 2.84 -15.78 -7.22
C ALA A 264 2.12 -15.24 -5.97
N VAL A 265 0.93 -15.77 -5.66
CA VAL A 265 0.21 -15.46 -4.42
C VAL A 265 1.02 -15.92 -3.20
N ALA A 266 1.55 -17.15 -3.23
CA ALA A 266 2.37 -17.70 -2.15
C ALA A 266 3.61 -16.85 -1.87
N LEU A 267 4.38 -16.47 -2.90
CA LEU A 267 5.57 -15.63 -2.71
C LEU A 267 5.22 -14.23 -2.21
N PHE A 268 4.10 -13.64 -2.65
CA PHE A 268 3.68 -12.35 -2.15
C PHE A 268 3.24 -12.43 -0.68
N LEU A 269 2.38 -13.41 -0.33
CA LEU A 269 1.86 -13.60 1.03
C LEU A 269 2.93 -14.06 2.02
N GLY A 270 3.86 -14.89 1.55
CA GLY A 270 4.99 -15.39 2.33
C GLY A 270 6.10 -14.37 2.51
N ALA A 271 6.08 -13.24 1.79
CA ALA A 271 7.17 -12.28 1.86
C ALA A 271 7.31 -11.64 3.23
N PHE A 272 8.51 -11.64 3.82
CA PHE A 272 8.80 -11.04 5.12
C PHE A 272 8.33 -9.58 5.24
N PRO A 273 8.56 -8.67 4.25
CA PRO A 273 8.06 -7.29 4.33
C PRO A 273 6.54 -7.21 4.53
N LEU A 274 5.77 -8.10 3.90
CA LEU A 274 4.32 -8.15 4.07
C LEU A 274 3.94 -8.72 5.43
N GLN A 275 4.59 -9.80 5.87
CA GLN A 275 4.33 -10.37 7.19
C GLN A 275 4.60 -9.35 8.31
N TRP A 276 5.69 -8.58 8.19
CA TRP A 276 6.05 -7.51 9.11
C TRP A 276 5.03 -6.37 9.09
N GLU A 277 4.59 -5.94 7.91
CA GLU A 277 3.52 -4.95 7.72
C GLU A 277 2.24 -5.36 8.44
N LEU A 278 1.79 -6.61 8.23
CA LEU A 278 0.59 -7.15 8.88
C LEU A 278 0.75 -7.22 10.40
N ALA A 279 1.92 -7.62 10.87
CA ALA A 279 2.19 -7.78 12.29
C ALA A 279 2.24 -6.45 13.05
N ASN A 280 2.59 -5.35 12.38
CA ASN A 280 2.60 -4.01 12.99
C ASN A 280 1.32 -3.22 12.73
N GLY A 281 0.57 -3.57 11.68
CA GLY A 281 -0.69 -2.92 11.34
C GLY A 281 -0.49 -1.55 10.69
N ASN A 282 0.53 -1.39 9.85
CA ASN A 282 0.84 -0.13 9.20
C ASN A 282 -0.10 0.17 8.01
N LEU A 283 -0.12 1.42 7.56
CA LEU A 283 -0.87 1.90 6.40
C LEU A 283 -0.17 1.68 5.05
N THR A 284 1.04 1.14 5.01
CA THR A 284 1.81 0.95 3.77
C THR A 284 1.10 0.05 2.77
N LEU A 285 0.50 -1.05 3.23
CA LEU A 285 -0.27 -1.97 2.39
C LEU A 285 -1.50 -1.29 1.77
N VAL A 286 -2.19 -0.47 2.58
CA VAL A 286 -3.33 0.34 2.11
C VAL A 286 -2.88 1.33 1.04
N THR A 287 -1.78 2.05 1.28
CA THR A 287 -1.21 2.96 0.28
C THR A 287 -0.83 2.23 -1.00
N LEU A 288 -0.15 1.07 -0.92
CA LEU A 288 0.22 0.27 -2.09
C LEU A 288 -1.01 -0.13 -2.91
N ALA A 289 -2.05 -0.65 -2.25
CA ALA A 289 -3.29 -1.04 -2.91
C ALA A 289 -3.96 0.14 -3.61
N LEU A 290 -4.04 1.31 -2.95
CA LEU A 290 -4.61 2.52 -3.52
C LEU A 290 -3.82 3.01 -4.74
N VAL A 291 -2.48 3.03 -4.70
CA VAL A 291 -1.65 3.44 -5.85
C VAL A 291 -1.89 2.51 -7.05
N ILE A 292 -1.91 1.19 -6.82
CA ILE A 292 -2.17 0.22 -7.89
C ILE A 292 -3.56 0.45 -8.48
N VAL A 293 -4.60 0.58 -7.64
CA VAL A 293 -5.97 0.83 -8.11
C VAL A 293 -6.04 2.14 -8.90
N ALA A 294 -5.49 3.22 -8.37
CA ALA A 294 -5.48 4.54 -9.02
C ALA A 294 -4.83 4.47 -10.41
N TYR A 295 -3.69 3.77 -10.52
CA TYR A 295 -3.00 3.60 -11.79
C TYR A 295 -3.84 2.77 -12.78
N ARG A 296 -4.49 1.69 -12.33
CA ARG A 296 -5.33 0.84 -13.18
C ARG A 296 -6.58 1.57 -13.68
N ILE A 297 -7.16 2.45 -12.88
CA ILE A 297 -8.37 3.22 -13.23
C ILE A 297 -8.06 4.61 -13.78
N ARG A 298 -6.79 4.94 -14.09
CA ARG A 298 -6.32 6.28 -14.51
C ARG A 298 -7.06 6.90 -15.70
N ALA A 299 -7.74 6.09 -16.52
CA ALA A 299 -8.61 6.58 -17.59
C ALA A 299 -9.87 7.31 -17.07
N ARG A 300 -10.26 7.05 -15.81
CA ARG A 300 -11.39 7.70 -15.12
C ARG A 300 -10.84 8.74 -14.16
N MET A 301 -10.83 10.00 -14.61
CA MET A 301 -10.17 11.11 -13.92
C MET A 301 -10.51 11.19 -12.43
N TRP A 302 -11.79 11.35 -12.08
CA TRP A 302 -12.22 11.57 -10.69
C TRP A 302 -11.95 10.36 -9.76
N PRO A 303 -12.34 9.12 -10.11
CA PRO A 303 -12.00 7.96 -9.28
C PRO A 303 -10.49 7.78 -9.11
N ALA A 304 -9.70 7.92 -10.18
CA ALA A 304 -8.25 7.79 -10.08
C ALA A 304 -7.64 8.89 -9.20
N ALA A 305 -8.12 10.13 -9.33
CA ALA A 305 -7.65 11.28 -8.57
C ALA A 305 -7.95 11.14 -7.08
N ALA A 306 -9.18 10.72 -6.73
CA ALA A 306 -9.57 10.47 -5.34
C ALA A 306 -8.73 9.34 -4.72
N THR A 307 -8.57 8.22 -5.42
CA THR A 307 -7.77 7.09 -4.94
C THR A 307 -6.29 7.46 -4.80
N PHE A 308 -5.71 8.17 -5.77
CA PHE A 308 -4.31 8.59 -5.71
C PHE A 308 -4.07 9.66 -4.65
N GLY A 309 -4.97 10.65 -4.54
CA GLY A 309 -4.92 11.68 -3.51
C GLY A 309 -5.00 11.08 -2.10
N LEU A 310 -5.87 10.09 -1.89
CA LEU A 310 -5.93 9.33 -0.64
C LEU A 310 -4.64 8.57 -0.36
N ALA A 311 -4.02 7.93 -1.37
CA ALA A 311 -2.75 7.25 -1.21
C ALA A 311 -1.64 8.20 -0.74
N VAL A 312 -1.51 9.37 -1.39
CA VAL A 312 -0.54 10.41 -1.03
C VAL A 312 -0.83 10.97 0.36
N GLY A 313 -2.10 11.25 0.68
CA GLY A 313 -2.52 11.76 1.98
C GLY A 313 -2.28 10.77 3.13
N LEU A 314 -2.45 9.47 2.89
CA LEU A 314 -2.11 8.43 3.87
C LEU A 314 -0.60 8.29 4.06
N LYS A 315 0.16 8.31 2.97
CA LYS A 315 1.62 8.17 3.03
C LYS A 315 2.27 8.88 1.86
N LEU A 316 3.10 9.87 2.17
CA LEU A 316 3.85 10.65 1.17
C LEU A 316 4.77 9.80 0.29
N LEU A 317 5.00 8.53 0.66
CA LEU A 317 5.66 7.51 -0.17
C LEU A 317 5.04 7.35 -1.56
N ALA A 318 3.75 7.68 -1.74
CA ALA A 318 3.10 7.65 -3.04
C ALA A 318 3.42 8.86 -3.94
N LEU A 319 3.95 9.95 -3.38
CA LEU A 319 4.20 11.21 -4.10
C LEU A 319 5.17 11.06 -5.28
N PRO A 320 6.28 10.30 -5.20
CA PRO A 320 7.18 10.10 -6.34
C PRO A 320 6.49 9.49 -7.58
N LEU A 321 5.35 8.80 -7.41
CA LEU A 321 4.60 8.24 -8.53
C LEU A 321 3.91 9.29 -9.40
N VAL A 322 3.87 10.56 -8.97
CA VAL A 322 3.43 11.68 -9.84
C VAL A 322 4.17 11.66 -11.17
N VAL A 323 5.49 11.39 -11.17
CA VAL A 323 6.31 11.29 -12.39
C VAL A 323 5.74 10.26 -13.36
N LEU A 324 5.34 9.09 -12.85
CA LEU A 324 4.75 8.02 -13.66
C LEU A 324 3.37 8.43 -14.21
N PHE A 325 2.50 9.07 -13.42
CA PHE A 325 1.19 9.53 -13.88
C PHE A 325 1.32 10.61 -14.96
N LEU A 326 2.26 11.55 -14.81
CA LEU A 326 2.56 12.55 -15.83
C LEU A 326 3.05 11.89 -17.12
N ALA A 327 3.97 10.92 -17.02
CA ALA A 327 4.44 10.14 -18.17
C ALA A 327 3.33 9.30 -18.83
N ALA A 328 2.37 8.82 -18.04
CA ALA A 328 1.17 8.15 -18.54
C ALA A 328 0.13 9.11 -19.15
N ARG A 329 0.48 10.40 -19.35
CA ARG A 329 -0.41 11.47 -19.83
C ARG A 329 -1.66 11.69 -18.98
N ALA A 330 -1.57 11.36 -17.69
CA ALA A 330 -2.66 11.49 -16.73
C ALA A 330 -2.57 12.79 -15.91
N LEU A 331 -2.13 13.91 -16.53
CA LEU A 331 -1.99 15.21 -15.87
C LEU A 331 -3.27 15.65 -15.15
N ARG A 332 -4.43 15.40 -15.76
CA ARG A 332 -5.74 15.72 -15.16
C ARG A 332 -5.98 14.98 -13.85
N VAL A 333 -5.50 13.73 -13.74
CA VAL A 333 -5.58 12.94 -12.49
C VAL A 333 -4.69 13.56 -11.42
N VAL A 334 -3.46 13.95 -11.77
CA VAL A 334 -2.51 14.58 -10.84
C VAL A 334 -3.05 15.90 -10.30
N ILE A 335 -3.52 16.78 -11.19
CA ILE A 335 -4.09 18.08 -10.78
C ILE A 335 -5.33 17.85 -9.90
N ALA A 336 -6.25 16.99 -10.32
CA ALA A 336 -7.45 16.72 -9.52
C ALA A 336 -7.11 16.10 -8.15
N ALA A 337 -6.11 15.21 -8.08
CA ALA A 337 -5.65 14.65 -6.81
C ALA A 337 -5.06 15.74 -5.90
N ALA A 338 -4.23 16.63 -6.44
CA ALA A 338 -3.67 17.76 -5.71
C ALA A 338 -4.76 18.71 -5.19
N VAL A 339 -5.77 19.02 -6.02
CA VAL A 339 -6.93 19.83 -5.62
C VAL A 339 -7.73 19.14 -4.51
N LEU A 340 -7.96 17.83 -4.59
CA LEU A 340 -8.68 17.09 -3.54
C LEU A 340 -7.90 17.06 -2.23
N VAL A 341 -6.59 16.85 -2.28
CA VAL A 341 -5.72 16.92 -1.08
C VAL A 341 -5.76 18.33 -0.50
N ALA A 342 -5.60 19.37 -1.32
CA ALA A 342 -5.70 20.76 -0.88
C ALA A 342 -7.07 21.08 -0.28
N PHE A 343 -8.16 20.56 -0.87
CA PHE A 343 -9.51 20.71 -0.32
C PHE A 343 -9.65 20.06 1.06
N VAL A 344 -9.09 18.85 1.26
CA VAL A 344 -9.06 18.20 2.59
C VAL A 344 -8.26 19.03 3.60
N VAL A 345 -7.13 19.60 3.19
CA VAL A 345 -6.36 20.52 4.05
C VAL A 345 -7.23 21.73 4.41
N LEU A 346 -7.80 22.42 3.43
CA LEU A 346 -8.58 23.63 3.63
C LEU A 346 -9.83 23.41 4.50
N ILE A 347 -10.57 22.31 4.30
CA ILE A 347 -11.78 22.03 5.09
C ILE A 347 -11.46 21.63 6.53
N THR A 348 -10.29 21.03 6.77
CA THR A 348 -9.85 20.65 8.12
C THR A 348 -9.09 21.76 8.84
N LEU A 349 -8.56 22.73 8.11
CA LEU A 349 -7.73 23.81 8.65
C LEU A 349 -8.40 24.59 9.80
N PRO A 350 -9.69 24.99 9.74
CA PRO A 350 -10.32 25.73 10.83
C PRO A 350 -10.37 24.95 12.15
N PHE A 351 -10.35 23.62 12.08
CA PHE A 351 -10.48 22.73 13.22
C PHE A 351 -9.12 22.20 13.69
N LEU A 352 -8.16 22.05 12.76
CA LEU A 352 -6.86 21.40 12.98
C LEU A 352 -5.67 22.33 12.70
N LEU A 353 -5.84 23.66 12.78
CA LEU A 353 -4.78 24.61 12.43
C LEU A 353 -3.50 24.33 13.20
N ARG A 354 -3.61 24.14 14.52
CA ARG A 354 -2.47 23.82 15.39
C ARG A 354 -1.80 22.51 14.96
N ASP A 355 -2.58 21.45 14.76
CA ASP A 355 -2.04 20.14 14.37
C ASP A 355 -1.38 20.18 12.98
N TRP A 356 -1.89 20.98 12.05
CA TRP A 356 -1.24 21.20 10.75
C TRP A 356 0.13 21.88 10.90
N LEU A 357 0.24 22.90 11.75
CA LEU A 357 1.51 23.57 12.04
C LEU A 357 2.49 22.60 12.72
N ASP A 358 2.03 21.86 13.72
CA ASP A 358 2.82 20.84 14.40
C ASP A 358 3.28 19.74 13.42
N TRP A 359 2.40 19.30 12.50
CA TRP A 359 2.74 18.31 11.48
C TRP A 359 3.81 18.83 10.50
N LEU A 360 3.82 20.11 10.15
CA LEU A 360 4.90 20.69 9.34
C LEU A 360 6.24 20.65 10.06
N VAL A 361 6.26 20.80 11.39
CA VAL A 361 7.46 20.62 12.22
C VAL A 361 7.88 19.14 12.27
N VAL A 362 6.93 18.21 12.41
CA VAL A 362 7.23 16.77 12.32
C VAL A 362 7.80 16.44 10.94
N LEU A 363 7.17 16.92 9.86
CA LEU A 363 7.61 16.67 8.49
C LEU A 363 9.02 17.21 8.23
N SER A 364 9.35 18.42 8.72
CA SER A 364 10.70 18.97 8.56
C SER A 364 11.75 18.12 9.29
N ARG A 365 11.44 17.63 10.51
CA ARG A 365 12.29 16.68 11.24
C ARG A 365 12.45 15.36 10.47
N LEU A 366 11.37 14.81 9.90
CA LEU A 366 11.41 13.59 9.09
C LEU A 366 12.26 13.73 7.83
N VAL A 367 12.16 14.87 7.14
CA VAL A 367 12.99 15.19 5.96
C VAL A 367 14.46 15.31 6.34
N GLY A 368 14.76 15.80 7.54
CA GLY A 368 16.12 15.86 8.09
C GLY A 368 16.74 14.50 8.43
N GLY A 369 15.96 13.41 8.45
CA GLY A 369 16.42 12.07 8.79
C GLY A 369 16.72 11.91 10.29
N PRO A 370 15.69 11.82 11.14
CA PRO A 370 15.89 11.68 12.58
C PRO A 370 16.67 10.39 12.92
N PRO A 371 17.29 10.33 14.11
CA PRO A 371 17.89 9.11 14.61
C PRO A 371 16.89 7.95 14.59
N THR A 372 17.34 6.79 14.12
CA THR A 372 16.57 5.57 14.18
C THR A 372 17.45 4.34 14.05
N SER A 373 17.31 3.43 15.01
CA SER A 373 17.91 2.09 14.97
C SER A 373 17.25 1.15 13.95
N SER A 374 16.16 1.58 13.32
CA SER A 374 15.37 0.79 12.37
C SER A 374 15.60 1.16 10.90
N ASN A 375 16.52 2.08 10.59
CA ASN A 375 16.85 2.42 9.20
C ASN A 375 17.51 1.23 8.51
N LEU A 376 17.02 0.87 7.33
CA LEU A 376 17.60 -0.21 6.53
C LEU A 376 18.75 0.26 5.66
N LEU A 377 18.86 1.56 5.39
CA LEU A 377 19.98 2.10 4.64
C LEU A 377 21.27 2.01 5.50
N PRO A 378 22.35 1.41 4.99
CA PRO A 378 23.66 1.48 5.63
C PRO A 378 24.06 2.93 5.93
N THR A 379 24.78 3.15 7.03
CA THR A 379 25.16 4.48 7.53
C THR A 379 25.89 5.34 6.48
N VAL A 380 26.73 4.72 5.63
CA VAL A 380 27.42 5.38 4.51
C VAL A 380 26.46 6.04 3.51
N PHE A 381 25.23 5.54 3.37
CA PHE A 381 24.21 6.09 2.48
C PHE A 381 23.25 7.08 3.17
N LEU A 382 23.39 7.28 4.47
CA LEU A 382 22.61 8.29 5.22
C LEU A 382 23.23 9.68 5.12
N GLN A 383 24.53 9.76 4.85
CA GLN A 383 25.29 11.01 4.80
C GLN A 383 25.65 11.38 3.35
N TRP A 384 25.98 12.65 3.10
CA TRP A 384 26.57 13.08 1.83
C TRP A 384 28.00 12.53 1.69
N PRO A 385 28.42 12.04 0.51
CA PRO A 385 27.70 12.01 -0.77
C PRO A 385 26.78 10.80 -1.00
N GLY A 386 26.85 9.77 -0.15
CA GLY A 386 26.11 8.51 -0.32
C GLY A 386 24.59 8.69 -0.43
N ARG A 387 24.02 9.63 0.33
CA ARG A 387 22.61 9.99 0.24
C ARG A 387 22.21 10.50 -1.14
N GLY A 388 23.07 11.29 -1.77
CA GLY A 388 22.90 11.77 -3.14
C GLY A 388 22.86 10.65 -4.16
N LEU A 389 23.68 9.61 -3.97
CA LEU A 389 23.68 8.42 -4.85
C LEU A 389 22.37 7.66 -4.76
N VAL A 390 21.83 7.43 -3.56
CA VAL A 390 20.53 6.76 -3.35
C VAL A 390 19.41 7.56 -4.01
N LEU A 391 19.38 8.88 -3.81
CA LEU A 391 18.36 9.75 -4.39
C LEU A 391 18.46 9.80 -5.92
N GLY A 392 19.68 9.96 -6.44
CA GLY A 392 19.96 9.94 -7.88
C GLY A 392 19.53 8.64 -8.53
N PHE A 393 19.82 7.50 -7.89
CA PHE A 393 19.37 6.18 -8.35
C PHE A 393 17.84 6.07 -8.36
N ALA A 394 17.16 6.53 -7.32
CA ALA A 394 15.69 6.52 -7.25
C ALA A 394 15.06 7.39 -8.36
N ILE A 395 15.56 8.61 -8.56
CA ILE A 395 15.09 9.54 -9.60
C ILE A 395 15.35 8.97 -10.99
N ALA A 396 16.55 8.44 -11.24
CA ALA A 396 16.88 7.79 -12.50
C ALA A 396 15.94 6.59 -12.77
N SER A 397 15.62 5.81 -11.73
CA SER A 397 14.71 4.68 -11.84
C SER A 397 13.30 5.10 -12.24
N LEU A 398 12.78 6.15 -11.61
CA LEU A 398 11.49 6.75 -11.95
C LEU A 398 11.48 7.31 -13.38
N GLY A 399 12.58 7.95 -13.81
CA GLY A 399 12.75 8.47 -15.17
C GLY A 399 12.76 7.36 -16.23
N VAL A 400 13.47 6.26 -15.98
CA VAL A 400 13.48 5.09 -16.88
C VAL A 400 12.10 4.44 -16.95
N ALA A 401 11.41 4.28 -15.82
CA ALA A 401 10.06 3.75 -15.78
C ALA A 401 9.08 4.63 -16.59
N ALA A 402 9.15 5.96 -16.40
CA ALA A 402 8.40 6.93 -17.17
C ALA A 402 8.71 6.86 -18.68
N ALA A 403 9.99 6.81 -19.06
CA ALA A 403 10.41 6.71 -20.45
C ALA A 403 9.95 5.39 -21.12
N ALA A 404 9.87 4.29 -20.35
CA ALA A 404 9.40 3.00 -20.84
C ALA A 404 7.93 3.04 -21.30
N LEU A 405 7.10 3.94 -20.77
CA LEU A 405 5.71 4.12 -21.22
C LEU A 405 5.57 4.62 -22.67
N TYR A 406 6.61 5.29 -23.19
CA TYR A 406 6.61 5.85 -24.55
C TYR A 406 7.20 4.90 -25.58
N ARG A 407 7.76 3.76 -25.16
CA ARG A 407 8.36 2.79 -26.08
C ARG A 407 7.24 1.88 -26.62
N PRO A 408 7.12 1.72 -27.95
CA PRO A 408 6.12 0.84 -28.57
C PRO A 408 6.38 -0.64 -28.30
N ALA A 409 7.52 -0.99 -27.67
CA ALA A 409 7.83 -2.34 -27.26
C ALA A 409 6.80 -2.85 -26.25
N ARG A 410 6.05 -3.88 -26.63
CA ARG A 410 5.00 -4.57 -25.84
C ARG A 410 5.49 -5.22 -24.54
N LEU A 411 6.74 -5.02 -24.13
CA LEU A 411 7.30 -5.67 -22.96
C LEU A 411 6.65 -5.09 -21.70
N TYR A 412 5.69 -5.88 -21.20
CA TYR A 412 4.97 -5.81 -19.92
C TYR A 412 4.53 -4.42 -19.47
N LYS A 413 3.25 -4.12 -19.73
CA LYS A 413 2.55 -2.88 -19.31
C LYS A 413 2.67 -2.55 -17.81
N GLU A 414 3.03 -3.53 -16.98
CA GLU A 414 3.11 -3.41 -15.53
C GLU A 414 4.51 -3.05 -15.00
N PHE A 415 5.59 -3.21 -15.80
CA PHE A 415 6.96 -2.88 -15.34
C PHE A 415 7.13 -1.40 -14.95
N PRO A 416 6.63 -0.41 -15.71
CA PRO A 416 6.77 0.99 -15.32
C PRO A 416 6.19 1.28 -13.93
N LEU A 417 5.03 0.71 -13.62
CA LEU A 417 4.42 0.83 -12.29
C LEU A 417 5.27 0.13 -11.22
N ALA A 418 5.66 -1.13 -11.47
CA ALA A 418 6.41 -1.93 -10.52
C ALA A 418 7.79 -1.32 -10.18
N ILE A 419 8.52 -0.81 -11.19
CA ILE A 419 9.80 -0.10 -11.00
C ILE A 419 9.58 1.17 -10.19
N SER A 420 8.55 1.96 -10.52
CA SER A 420 8.29 3.21 -9.82
C SER A 420 7.91 2.98 -8.36
N LEU A 421 7.10 1.95 -8.08
CA LEU A 421 6.77 1.53 -6.71
C LEU A 421 8.05 1.13 -5.96
N ALA A 422 8.88 0.26 -6.53
CA ALA A 422 10.13 -0.17 -5.89
C ALA A 422 11.12 0.98 -5.64
N ALA A 423 11.14 2.00 -6.50
CA ALA A 423 12.02 3.17 -6.36
C ALA A 423 11.51 4.20 -5.34
N ALA A 424 10.20 4.32 -5.15
CA ALA A 424 9.59 5.39 -4.34
C ALA A 424 10.12 5.45 -2.89
N PRO A 425 10.33 4.33 -2.16
CA PRO A 425 10.94 4.34 -0.83
C PRO A 425 12.28 5.08 -0.71
N PHE A 426 13.12 5.01 -1.74
CA PHE A 426 14.47 5.57 -1.69
C PHE A 426 14.51 7.09 -1.80
N VAL A 427 13.39 7.73 -2.14
CA VAL A 427 13.26 9.19 -2.05
C VAL A 427 13.16 9.65 -0.59
N SER A 428 12.66 8.80 0.32
CA SER A 428 12.56 9.11 1.75
C SER A 428 13.92 9.14 2.43
N ALA A 429 14.13 10.03 3.41
CA ALA A 429 15.37 10.20 4.17
C ALA A 429 15.82 8.92 4.88
N PHE A 430 14.87 8.04 5.20
CA PHE A 430 15.08 6.75 5.83
C PHE A 430 14.22 5.68 5.14
N VAL A 431 14.60 4.42 5.26
CA VAL A 431 13.84 3.30 4.72
C VAL A 431 13.54 2.32 5.84
N PHE A 432 12.25 2.06 6.09
CA PHE A 432 11.82 1.05 7.05
C PHE A 432 11.38 -0.24 6.37
N TYR A 433 11.39 -1.35 7.11
CA TYR A 433 10.95 -2.67 6.63
C TYR A 433 9.58 -2.64 5.91
N PRO A 434 8.53 -1.98 6.44
CA PRO A 434 7.27 -1.78 5.73
C PRO A 434 7.41 -1.25 4.30
N TYR A 435 8.41 -0.41 4.02
CA TYR A 435 8.53 0.26 2.73
C TYR A 435 9.01 -0.72 1.64
N LEU A 436 9.71 -1.80 2.01
CA LEU A 436 10.13 -2.83 1.07
C LEU A 436 8.93 -3.56 0.43
N LEU A 437 7.74 -3.46 1.03
CA LEU A 437 6.49 -3.94 0.45
C LEU A 437 6.22 -3.36 -0.95
N PHE A 438 6.64 -2.12 -1.21
CA PHE A 438 6.48 -1.47 -2.50
C PHE A 438 7.34 -2.13 -3.60
N ALA A 439 8.38 -2.88 -3.24
CA ALA A 439 9.22 -3.60 -4.19
C ALA A 439 8.64 -4.98 -4.58
N LEU A 440 7.72 -5.56 -3.79
CA LEU A 440 7.18 -6.90 -4.06
C LEU A 440 6.53 -7.05 -5.45
N PRO A 441 5.74 -6.08 -5.96
CA PRO A 441 5.20 -6.19 -7.32
C PRO A 441 6.28 -6.38 -8.39
N LEU A 442 7.43 -5.70 -8.25
CA LEU A 442 8.56 -5.85 -9.16
C LEU A 442 9.21 -7.22 -9.01
N VAL A 443 9.51 -7.64 -7.79
CA VAL A 443 10.14 -8.93 -7.50
C VAL A 443 9.31 -10.09 -8.07
N VAL A 444 8.00 -10.10 -7.80
CA VAL A 444 7.08 -11.14 -8.31
C VAL A 444 7.02 -11.10 -9.84
N LEU A 445 7.03 -9.91 -10.46
CA LEU A 445 7.03 -9.75 -11.91
C LEU A 445 8.33 -10.23 -12.56
N LEU A 446 9.49 -10.04 -11.92
CA LEU A 446 10.77 -10.55 -12.38
C LEU A 446 10.82 -12.09 -12.33
N ILE A 447 10.19 -12.72 -11.32
CA ILE A 447 10.16 -14.19 -11.18
C ILE A 447 9.20 -14.84 -12.18
N PHE A 448 7.97 -14.32 -12.31
CA PHE A 448 6.89 -15.00 -13.05
C PHE A 448 6.51 -14.37 -14.38
N GLY A 449 7.00 -13.16 -14.67
CA GLY A 449 6.85 -12.54 -15.99
C GLY A 449 7.53 -13.39 -17.06
N ASP A 450 7.16 -13.17 -18.33
CA ASP A 450 7.75 -13.93 -19.44
C ASP A 450 9.15 -13.39 -19.84
N VAL A 451 9.98 -13.14 -18.83
CA VAL A 451 11.35 -12.61 -18.95
C VAL A 451 12.38 -13.74 -19.10
N PRO A 452 13.62 -13.44 -19.58
CA PRO A 452 14.71 -14.39 -19.66
C PRO A 452 15.04 -15.08 -18.31
N ALA A 453 15.63 -16.27 -18.35
CA ALA A 453 15.92 -17.06 -17.16
C ALA A 453 16.80 -16.34 -16.13
N TRP A 454 17.83 -15.62 -16.58
CA TRP A 454 18.72 -14.86 -15.70
C TRP A 454 17.98 -13.74 -14.93
N VAL A 455 16.94 -13.14 -15.53
CA VAL A 455 16.08 -12.16 -14.86
C VAL A 455 15.27 -12.82 -13.75
N ARG A 456 14.70 -14.00 -14.03
CA ARG A 456 13.94 -14.75 -13.04
C ARG A 456 14.82 -15.16 -11.87
N ALA A 457 16.04 -15.60 -12.17
CA ALA A 457 17.04 -15.91 -11.15
C ALA A 457 17.33 -14.67 -10.29
N ALA A 458 17.53 -13.49 -10.89
CA ALA A 458 17.73 -12.26 -10.13
C ALA A 458 16.51 -11.88 -9.29
N GLY A 459 15.28 -12.03 -9.82
CA GLY A 459 14.05 -11.84 -9.05
C GLY A 459 13.96 -12.79 -7.85
N ALA A 460 14.31 -14.07 -8.03
CA ALA A 460 14.31 -15.06 -6.96
C ALA A 460 15.37 -14.75 -5.89
N VAL A 461 16.57 -14.32 -6.32
CA VAL A 461 17.63 -13.85 -5.41
C VAL A 461 17.15 -12.63 -4.64
N SER A 462 16.54 -11.63 -5.29
CA SER A 462 15.95 -10.48 -4.61
C SER A 462 14.89 -10.90 -3.59
N TRP A 463 14.00 -11.83 -3.93
CA TRP A 463 13.01 -12.33 -2.97
C TRP A 463 13.68 -13.00 -1.77
N MET A 464 14.67 -13.87 -1.99
CA MET A 464 15.40 -14.55 -0.92
C MET A 464 16.15 -13.56 -0.01
N LEU A 465 16.76 -12.52 -0.57
CA LEU A 465 17.44 -11.47 0.20
C LEU A 465 16.45 -10.65 1.04
N LEU A 466 15.21 -10.44 0.58
CA LEU A 466 14.15 -9.83 1.40
C LEU A 466 13.75 -10.72 2.59
N GLU A 467 13.81 -12.05 2.45
CA GLU A 467 13.55 -12.98 3.56
C GLU A 467 14.71 -13.03 4.56
N LEU A 468 15.96 -13.01 4.07
CA LEU A 468 17.15 -13.05 4.93
C LEU A 468 17.26 -11.81 5.83
N GLU A 469 16.65 -10.70 5.44
CA GLU A 469 16.54 -9.48 6.24
C GLU A 469 15.84 -9.72 7.60
N ALA A 470 15.04 -10.78 7.73
CA ALA A 470 14.44 -11.20 9.01
C ALA A 470 15.48 -11.73 10.03
N ILE A 471 16.68 -12.08 9.60
CA ILE A 471 17.71 -12.75 10.40
C ILE A 471 18.68 -11.69 10.96
N ALA A 472 18.72 -11.57 12.30
CA ALA A 472 19.30 -10.43 13.03
C ALA A 472 20.72 -9.94 12.66
N PRO A 473 21.72 -10.76 12.25
CA PRO A 473 23.02 -10.25 11.78
C PRO A 473 23.00 -9.67 10.36
N LEU A 474 21.92 -9.87 9.59
CA LEU A 474 21.82 -9.54 8.16
C LEU A 474 21.02 -8.26 7.88
N ARG A 475 20.87 -7.36 8.86
CA ARG A 475 20.14 -6.11 8.70
C ARG A 475 20.72 -5.26 7.56
N GLY A 476 19.86 -4.72 6.70
CA GLY A 476 20.22 -3.89 5.55
C GLY A 476 20.45 -4.66 4.24
N ILE A 477 20.40 -6.00 4.26
CA ILE A 477 20.47 -6.83 3.03
C ILE A 477 19.21 -6.68 2.19
N GLY A 478 18.05 -6.40 2.79
CA GLY A 478 16.80 -6.09 2.10
C GLY A 478 16.91 -4.86 1.19
N VAL A 479 17.77 -3.89 1.52
CA VAL A 479 18.08 -2.77 0.63
C VAL A 479 18.86 -3.24 -0.60
N ALA A 480 19.84 -4.12 -0.42
CA ALA A 480 20.56 -4.74 -1.53
C ALA A 480 19.61 -5.58 -2.41
N ALA A 481 18.63 -6.26 -1.81
CA ALA A 481 17.60 -7.02 -2.51
C ALA A 481 16.79 -6.15 -3.48
N VAL A 482 16.33 -4.99 -3.00
CA VAL A 482 15.57 -4.03 -3.81
C VAL A 482 16.48 -3.34 -4.84
N ALA A 483 17.73 -3.04 -4.49
CA ALA A 483 18.69 -2.50 -5.43
C ALA A 483 18.95 -3.45 -6.61
N ILE A 484 19.09 -4.76 -6.36
CA ILE A 484 19.21 -5.79 -7.40
C ILE A 484 17.95 -5.84 -8.26
N ALA A 485 16.76 -5.88 -7.64
CA ALA A 485 15.48 -5.93 -8.36
C ALA A 485 15.31 -4.69 -9.25
N LEU A 486 15.65 -3.51 -8.74
CA LEU A 486 15.62 -2.25 -9.48
C LEU A 486 16.64 -2.28 -10.62
N ALA A 487 17.91 -2.61 -10.36
CA ALA A 487 18.94 -2.65 -11.38
C ALA A 487 18.55 -3.56 -12.55
N VAL A 488 17.97 -4.73 -12.27
CA VAL A 488 17.50 -5.67 -13.29
C VAL A 488 16.23 -5.16 -13.99
N GLY A 489 15.27 -4.63 -13.25
CA GLY A 489 14.06 -4.01 -13.82
C GLY A 489 14.40 -2.86 -14.76
N LEU A 490 15.38 -2.04 -14.39
CA LEU A 490 15.90 -0.94 -15.20
C LEU A 490 16.66 -1.44 -16.42
N ALA A 491 17.50 -2.47 -16.27
CA ALA A 491 18.20 -3.09 -17.39
C ALA A 491 17.21 -3.63 -18.42
N LEU A 492 16.06 -4.15 -18.00
CA LEU A 492 15.00 -4.62 -18.91
C LEU A 492 14.25 -3.48 -19.56
N ALA A 493 13.86 -2.47 -18.79
CA ALA A 493 13.20 -1.28 -19.30
C ALA A 493 14.10 -0.52 -20.31
N ALA A 494 15.40 -0.46 -20.04
CA ALA A 494 16.42 0.16 -20.89
C ALA A 494 16.79 -0.70 -22.10
N GLY A 495 17.01 -2.00 -21.88
CA GLY A 495 17.52 -3.00 -22.84
C GLY A 495 16.49 -3.53 -23.83
N ALA A 496 15.20 -3.26 -23.64
CA ALA A 496 14.13 -3.54 -24.61
C ALA A 496 14.37 -2.95 -26.03
N ARG A 497 15.42 -2.14 -26.22
CA ARG A 497 15.87 -1.65 -27.53
C ARG A 497 16.57 -2.70 -28.40
N ARG A 498 17.19 -3.75 -27.84
CA ARG A 498 18.08 -4.63 -28.63
C ARG A 498 17.43 -5.91 -29.19
N ALA A 499 16.20 -6.23 -28.80
CA ALA A 499 15.60 -7.53 -29.14
C ALA A 499 14.83 -7.59 -30.47
N VAL A 500 14.62 -6.48 -31.19
CA VAL A 500 13.90 -6.54 -32.48
C VAL A 500 14.49 -5.56 -33.49
N ALA A 501 15.49 -6.04 -34.22
CA ALA A 501 15.54 -5.95 -35.67
C ALA A 501 16.32 -7.18 -36.15
N VAL A 502 15.72 -8.37 -36.03
CA VAL A 502 16.14 -9.45 -36.92
C VAL A 502 15.69 -8.96 -38.31
N PRO A 503 16.61 -8.68 -39.25
CA PRO A 503 16.22 -8.39 -40.61
C PRO A 503 15.42 -9.61 -41.05
N ILE A 504 14.15 -9.42 -41.43
CA ILE A 504 13.47 -10.42 -42.23
C ILE A 504 14.29 -10.43 -43.51
N SER A 505 15.20 -11.38 -43.64
CA SER A 505 15.96 -11.60 -44.87
C SER A 505 14.94 -11.63 -45.99
N ALA A 506 15.04 -10.68 -46.91
CA ALA A 506 14.29 -10.62 -48.16
C ALA A 506 14.79 -11.72 -49.09
N GLU A 507 14.84 -12.95 -48.60
CA GLU A 507 15.30 -14.11 -49.34
C GLU A 507 14.06 -14.90 -49.75
N LYS A 508 13.84 -14.95 -51.07
CA LYS A 508 12.73 -15.59 -51.81
C LYS A 508 11.50 -14.71 -52.08
N ILE A 509 11.71 -13.60 -52.76
CA ILE A 509 10.79 -13.19 -53.83
C ILE A 509 11.61 -13.10 -55.11
N GLY A 510 11.39 -14.05 -56.02
CA GLY A 510 11.85 -13.94 -57.42
C GLY A 510 12.97 -14.89 -57.84
N GLN A 511 12.66 -16.18 -58.03
CA GLN A 511 13.21 -16.90 -59.17
C GLN A 511 12.13 -16.86 -60.27
N PRO A 512 12.40 -16.27 -61.45
CA PRO A 512 11.55 -16.46 -62.62
C PRO A 512 11.77 -17.87 -63.19
N ALA A 513 10.68 -18.51 -63.62
CA ALA A 513 10.70 -19.69 -64.47
C ALA A 513 10.72 -19.28 -65.94
#